data_AF-A0A1B6JDZ1-F1
#
_entry.id   AF-A0A1B6JDZ1-F1
#
_cell.length_a   1.000
_cell.length_b   1.000
_cell.length_c   1.000
_cell.angle_alpha   90.00
_cell.angle_beta   90.00
_cell.angle_gamma   90.00
#
_symmetry.space_group_name_H-M   'P 1'
#
loop_
_entity.id
_entity.type
_entity.pdbx_description
1 polymer ?
#
loop_
_entity_poly.entity_id
_entity_poly.type
_entity_poly.pdbx_seq_one_letter_code
_entity_poly.pdbx_strand_id
1 'polypeptide(L)'
;GLDARRVKPMTPREVMYVQFIGEIFLNMLKGLIIPLLVSSIVSAIGSLDLSLSSKIGFRAIAYYVATTSLAVFQGIVLVSVIQPGRYSGNENITRKGTSRNVTTADTLMDLARSMFPPNLIQACTHQYRTVLTFDDSENHKVADVLKQDPKNLYTWTISNEFTEGSNVLGLVVFAVVLGIAIGRMGEMGKPLLKVFESLGEAMMVITNWVIWISPLGVLFLVCSKILSMDSITTIFHQLGLYFFTVLLGLFCHGFVVVPLIYTIGTRKMPFRFIANMTQAIVTAFGTASSSASLPVSMS
;
A
#
# COMPACT_ATOMS: atom_id res chain seq x y z
N GLY A 1 11.98 3.25 -36.11
CA GLY A 1 12.73 4.49 -36.38
C GLY A 1 12.67 5.40 -35.18
N LEU A 2 13.54 5.21 -34.20
CA LEU A 2 13.80 6.17 -33.14
C LEU A 2 15.32 6.21 -32.97
N ASP A 3 15.90 7.23 -33.60
CA ASP A 3 17.32 7.54 -33.66
C ASP A 3 17.79 8.01 -32.28
N ALA A 4 18.04 7.05 -31.38
CA ALA A 4 18.47 7.31 -30.01
C ALA A 4 19.97 7.63 -29.86
N ARG A 5 20.70 7.90 -30.96
CA ARG A 5 22.15 8.13 -30.92
C ARG A 5 22.57 9.61 -30.88
N ARG A 6 21.65 10.55 -30.63
CA ARG A 6 21.96 12.01 -30.66
C ARG A 6 21.49 12.83 -29.46
N VAL A 7 21.09 12.22 -28.35
CA VAL A 7 20.75 12.99 -27.13
C VAL A 7 21.98 13.02 -26.22
N LYS A 8 22.54 14.22 -26.01
CA LYS A 8 23.60 14.45 -25.01
C LYS A 8 23.08 13.98 -23.65
N PRO A 9 23.87 13.24 -22.85
CA PRO A 9 23.43 12.83 -21.52
C PRO A 9 23.05 14.07 -20.71
N MET A 10 21.82 14.10 -20.22
CA MET A 10 21.30 15.21 -19.42
C MET A 10 22.09 15.29 -18.10
N THR A 11 22.38 16.51 -17.67
CA THR A 11 22.99 16.75 -16.36
C THR A 11 22.01 16.35 -15.24
N PRO A 12 22.51 15.95 -14.06
CA PRO A 12 21.65 15.62 -12.92
C PRO A 12 20.65 16.72 -12.55
N ARG A 13 21.02 17.98 -12.80
CA ARG A 13 20.15 19.15 -12.54
C ARG A 13 19.00 19.24 -13.55
N GLU A 14 19.22 18.92 -14.82
CA GLU A 14 18.16 18.88 -15.84
C GLU A 14 17.16 17.75 -15.55
N VAL A 15 17.66 16.58 -15.13
CA VAL A 15 16.80 15.46 -14.70
C VAL A 15 15.95 15.85 -13.50
N MET A 16 16.51 16.57 -12.52
CA MET A 16 15.78 17.10 -11.37
C MET A 16 14.62 18.03 -11.79
N TYR A 17 14.83 18.91 -12.78
CA TYR A 17 13.76 19.79 -13.28
C TYR A 17 12.63 19.03 -13.97
N VAL A 18 12.95 17.97 -14.71
CA VAL A 18 11.94 17.08 -15.29
C VAL A 18 11.20 16.31 -14.18
N GLN A 19 11.92 15.87 -13.15
CA GLN A 19 11.34 15.14 -12.01
C GLN A 19 10.41 16.01 -11.15
N PHE A 20 10.68 17.31 -11.03
CA PHE A 20 9.95 18.22 -10.14
C PHE A 20 8.43 18.21 -10.32
N ILE A 21 7.95 18.24 -11.57
CA ILE A 21 6.51 18.18 -11.86
C ILE A 21 5.90 16.84 -11.40
N GLY A 22 6.64 15.75 -11.62
CA GLY A 22 6.24 14.43 -11.14
C GLY A 22 6.25 14.33 -9.61
N GLU A 23 7.22 14.95 -8.94
CA GLU A 23 7.33 14.99 -7.49
C GLU A 23 6.17 15.77 -6.85
N ILE A 24 5.81 16.94 -7.39
CA ILE A 24 4.63 17.68 -6.94
C ILE A 24 3.38 16.81 -7.06
N PHE A 25 3.21 16.12 -8.18
CA PHE A 25 2.08 15.21 -8.37
C PHE A 25 2.03 14.09 -7.32
N LEU A 26 3.18 13.46 -7.00
CA LEU A 26 3.25 12.47 -5.92
C LEU A 26 2.93 13.08 -4.55
N ASN A 27 3.37 14.30 -4.28
CA ASN A 27 3.09 14.99 -3.02
C ASN A 27 1.60 15.33 -2.87
N MET A 28 0.94 15.75 -3.96
CA MET A 28 -0.51 15.93 -3.99
C MET A 28 -1.23 14.63 -3.65
N LEU A 29 -0.87 13.51 -4.30
CA LEU A 29 -1.47 12.20 -4.01
C LEU A 29 -1.25 11.77 -2.55
N LYS A 30 -0.02 11.89 -2.04
CA LYS A 30 0.32 11.55 -0.66
C LYS A 30 -0.47 12.37 0.36
N GLY A 31 -0.68 13.66 0.10
CA GLY A 31 -1.44 14.56 0.96
C GLY A 31 -2.92 14.17 1.10
N LEU A 32 -3.51 13.51 0.08
CA LEU A 32 -4.90 13.05 0.11
C LEU A 32 -5.11 11.78 0.91
N ILE A 33 -4.06 10.97 1.12
CA ILE A 33 -4.19 9.62 1.71
C ILE A 33 -4.78 9.69 3.11
N ILE A 34 -4.23 10.51 4.01
CA ILE A 34 -4.64 10.52 5.42
C ILE A 34 -6.09 11.00 5.60
N PRO A 35 -6.49 12.19 5.07
CA PRO A 35 -7.86 12.67 5.28
C PRO A 35 -8.90 11.76 4.62
N LEU A 36 -8.61 11.24 3.42
CA LEU A 36 -9.51 10.33 2.72
C LEU A 36 -9.66 9.01 3.49
N LEU A 37 -8.54 8.40 3.92
CA LEU A 37 -8.55 7.13 4.64
C LEU A 37 -9.32 7.24 5.96
N VAL A 38 -9.03 8.26 6.78
CA VAL A 38 -9.69 8.41 8.08
C VAL A 38 -11.19 8.67 7.90
N SER A 39 -11.55 9.59 7.00
CA SER A 39 -12.97 9.90 6.74
C SER A 39 -13.75 8.73 6.17
N SER A 40 -13.20 8.04 5.16
CA SER A 40 -13.85 6.88 4.54
C SER A 40 -14.02 5.72 5.51
N ILE A 41 -13.02 5.39 6.33
CA ILE A 41 -13.11 4.28 7.28
C ILE A 41 -14.10 4.60 8.41
N VAL A 42 -14.04 5.81 8.98
CA VAL A 42 -14.96 6.22 10.05
C VAL A 42 -16.40 6.24 9.53
N SER A 43 -16.63 6.81 8.35
CA SER A 43 -17.96 6.82 7.70
C SER A 43 -18.46 5.41 7.39
N ALA A 44 -17.62 4.57 6.78
CA ALA A 44 -17.99 3.20 6.43
C ALA A 44 -18.35 2.38 7.67
N ILE A 45 -17.60 2.49 8.77
CA ILE A 45 -17.83 1.67 9.96
C ILE A 45 -18.92 2.26 10.86
N GLY A 46 -18.99 3.59 10.96
CA GLY A 46 -20.01 4.27 11.75
C GLY A 46 -21.42 4.20 11.16
N SER A 47 -21.55 3.98 9.85
CA SER A 47 -22.83 3.74 9.18
C SER A 47 -23.29 2.28 9.22
N LEU A 48 -22.41 1.35 9.61
CA LEU A 48 -22.78 -0.06 9.76
C LEU A 48 -23.66 -0.23 11.00
N ASP A 49 -24.88 -0.69 10.79
CA ASP A 49 -25.76 -1.09 11.87
C ASP A 49 -25.29 -2.43 12.46
N LEU A 50 -24.53 -2.35 13.56
CA LEU A 50 -24.03 -3.52 14.30
C LEU A 50 -25.16 -4.33 14.95
N SER A 51 -26.40 -3.83 14.98
CA SER A 51 -27.57 -4.55 15.47
C SER A 51 -28.16 -5.52 14.44
N LEU A 52 -27.90 -5.30 13.14
CA LEU A 52 -28.29 -6.19 12.05
C LEU A 52 -27.36 -7.43 11.99
N SER A 53 -27.75 -8.49 12.69
CA SER A 53 -27.20 -9.86 12.64
C SER A 53 -25.66 -9.94 12.61
N SER A 54 -25.05 -9.78 13.78
CA SER A 54 -23.61 -9.99 14.02
C SER A 54 -23.04 -11.29 13.44
N LYS A 55 -23.88 -12.33 13.30
CA LYS A 55 -23.51 -13.63 12.68
C LYS A 55 -23.28 -13.54 11.17
N ILE A 56 -24.09 -12.74 10.46
CA ILE A 56 -23.93 -12.54 9.01
C ILE A 56 -22.72 -11.64 8.75
N GLY A 57 -22.58 -10.55 9.52
CA GLY A 57 -21.44 -9.65 9.44
C GLY A 57 -20.11 -10.36 9.72
N PHE A 58 -20.04 -11.20 10.75
CA PHE A 58 -18.82 -11.97 11.06
C PHE A 58 -18.42 -12.92 9.93
N ARG A 59 -19.38 -13.61 9.29
CA ARG A 59 -19.11 -14.48 8.14
C ARG A 59 -18.57 -13.71 6.94
N ALA A 60 -19.11 -12.52 6.68
CA ALA A 60 -18.61 -11.65 5.61
C ALA A 60 -17.18 -11.16 5.89
N ILE A 61 -16.90 -10.71 7.12
CA ILE A 61 -15.54 -10.30 7.54
C ILE A 61 -14.57 -11.48 7.41
N ALA A 62 -14.93 -12.67 7.91
CA ALA A 62 -14.10 -13.86 7.81
C ALA A 62 -13.81 -14.24 6.35
N TYR A 63 -14.81 -14.13 5.46
CA TYR A 63 -14.63 -14.32 4.03
C TYR A 63 -13.64 -13.33 3.41
N TYR A 64 -13.75 -12.03 3.74
CA TYR A 64 -12.84 -10.99 3.25
C TYR A 64 -11.41 -11.18 3.73
N VAL A 65 -11.23 -11.53 5.01
CA VAL A 65 -9.90 -11.81 5.58
C VAL A 65 -9.30 -13.04 4.91
N ALA A 66 -10.04 -14.15 4.81
CA ALA A 66 -9.53 -15.38 4.23
C ALA A 66 -9.14 -15.22 2.75
N THR A 67 -9.98 -14.58 1.94
CA THR A 67 -9.69 -14.34 0.51
C THR A 67 -8.49 -13.42 0.33
N THR A 68 -8.38 -12.36 1.14
CA THR A 68 -7.24 -11.42 1.09
C THR A 68 -5.94 -12.09 1.52
N SER A 69 -5.96 -12.89 2.60
CA SER A 69 -4.79 -13.66 3.05
C SER A 69 -4.33 -14.66 1.98
N LEU A 70 -5.27 -15.35 1.31
CA LEU A 70 -4.95 -16.24 0.19
C LEU A 70 -4.37 -15.48 -1.01
N ALA A 71 -4.89 -14.30 -1.33
CA ALA A 71 -4.38 -13.44 -2.40
C ALA A 71 -2.92 -13.01 -2.13
N VAL A 72 -2.64 -12.55 -0.90
CA VAL A 72 -1.29 -12.15 -0.46
C VAL A 72 -0.34 -13.35 -0.50
N PHE A 73 -0.74 -14.49 0.04
CA PHE A 73 0.06 -15.71 0.01
C PHE A 73 0.40 -16.13 -1.42
N GLN A 74 -0.60 -16.17 -2.31
CA GLN A 74 -0.41 -16.47 -3.73
C GLN A 74 0.55 -15.47 -4.40
N GLY A 75 0.40 -14.17 -4.12
CA GLY A 75 1.28 -13.13 -4.64
C GLY A 75 2.74 -13.30 -4.20
N ILE A 76 2.97 -13.59 -2.91
CA ILE A 76 4.31 -13.84 -2.37
C ILE A 76 4.93 -15.08 -3.03
N VAL A 77 4.18 -16.17 -3.17
CA VAL A 77 4.66 -17.39 -3.84
C VAL A 77 5.04 -17.08 -5.30
N LEU A 78 4.16 -16.40 -6.04
CA LEU A 78 4.38 -16.12 -7.46
C LEU A 78 5.59 -15.21 -7.68
N VAL A 79 5.73 -14.14 -6.90
CA VAL A 79 6.89 -13.24 -6.95
C VAL A 79 8.17 -13.97 -6.54
N SER A 80 8.10 -14.86 -5.56
CA SER A 80 9.27 -15.62 -5.09
C SER A 80 9.75 -16.67 -6.10
N VAL A 81 8.84 -17.20 -6.92
CA VAL A 81 9.15 -18.16 -8.00
C VAL A 81 9.66 -17.45 -9.26
N ILE A 82 8.97 -16.40 -9.71
CA ILE A 82 9.33 -15.69 -10.95
C ILE A 82 10.54 -14.77 -10.72
N GLN A 83 10.72 -14.27 -9.50
CA GLN A 83 11.80 -13.37 -9.09
C GLN A 83 12.00 -12.20 -10.07
N PRO A 84 10.94 -11.40 -10.35
CA PRO A 84 11.06 -10.26 -11.24
C PRO A 84 12.11 -9.30 -10.67
N GLY A 85 13.10 -8.93 -11.48
CA GLY A 85 14.20 -8.06 -11.06
C GLY A 85 15.54 -8.74 -10.74
N ARG A 86 15.62 -10.08 -10.71
CA ARG A 86 16.90 -10.78 -10.46
C ARG A 86 17.92 -10.61 -11.59
N TYR A 87 17.46 -10.37 -12.83
CA TYR A 87 18.29 -10.22 -14.02
C TYR A 87 18.87 -8.79 -14.18
N SER A 88 19.21 -8.14 -13.07
CA SER A 88 19.97 -6.88 -13.07
C SER A 88 21.45 -7.24 -13.04
N GLY A 89 22.08 -7.39 -14.21
CA GLY A 89 23.52 -7.52 -14.27
C GLY A 89 24.17 -6.24 -13.75
N ASN A 90 24.89 -6.33 -12.63
CA ASN A 90 25.94 -5.42 -12.12
C ASN A 90 25.77 -3.89 -12.21
N GLU A 91 24.61 -3.35 -12.55
CA GLU A 91 24.32 -1.94 -12.34
C GLU A 91 23.83 -1.79 -10.91
N ASN A 92 24.58 -1.00 -10.15
CA ASN A 92 24.21 -0.50 -8.83
C ASN A 92 22.88 0.25 -8.96
N ILE A 93 21.75 -0.47 -9.01
CA ILE A 93 20.47 0.04 -8.54
C ILE A 93 20.80 0.38 -7.10
N THR A 94 21.12 1.65 -6.85
CA THR A 94 21.32 2.20 -5.52
C THR A 94 20.00 1.90 -4.84
N ARG A 95 19.95 0.81 -4.06
CA ARG A 95 18.84 0.53 -3.16
C ARG A 95 18.84 1.72 -2.22
N LYS A 96 18.08 2.75 -2.58
CA LYS A 96 17.73 3.89 -1.72
C LYS A 96 16.76 3.45 -0.62
N GLY A 97 16.84 2.18 -0.20
CA GLY A 97 16.30 1.69 1.04
C GLY A 97 17.51 1.38 1.90
N THR A 98 17.72 2.16 2.95
CA THR A 98 18.64 1.81 4.03
C THR A 98 18.28 0.41 4.50
N SER A 99 19.16 -0.57 4.28
CA SER A 99 18.99 -1.89 4.87
C SER A 99 19.09 -1.73 6.38
N ARG A 100 17.94 -1.65 7.05
CA ARG A 100 17.87 -1.51 8.50
C ARG A 100 18.29 -2.83 9.14
N ASN A 101 19.25 -2.76 10.05
CA ASN A 101 19.63 -3.89 10.89
C ASN A 101 18.56 -4.09 11.96
N VAL A 102 17.72 -5.11 11.79
CA VAL A 102 16.64 -5.50 12.71
C VAL A 102 16.44 -7.00 12.68
N THR A 103 15.96 -7.55 13.79
CA THR A 103 15.49 -8.94 13.82
C THR A 103 14.05 -9.04 13.34
N THR A 104 13.63 -10.23 12.90
CA THR A 104 12.22 -10.49 12.55
C THR A 104 11.28 -10.23 13.73
N ALA A 105 11.70 -10.56 14.96
CA ALA A 105 10.93 -10.29 16.16
C ALA A 105 10.71 -8.78 16.36
N ASP A 106 11.74 -7.95 16.17
CA ASP A 106 11.63 -6.49 16.25
C ASP A 106 10.62 -5.95 15.24
N THR A 107 10.62 -6.47 14.02
CA THR A 107 9.65 -6.02 13.00
C THR A 107 8.20 -6.35 13.35
N LEU A 108 7.95 -7.50 14.00
CA LEU A 108 6.62 -7.88 14.47
C LEU A 108 6.18 -7.04 15.67
N MET A 109 7.09 -6.76 16.59
CA MET A 109 6.83 -5.86 17.72
C MET A 109 6.59 -4.42 17.26
N ASP A 110 7.35 -3.93 16.28
CA ASP A 110 7.14 -2.62 15.64
C ASP A 110 5.77 -2.53 14.98
N LEU A 111 5.30 -3.61 14.33
CA LEU A 111 3.97 -3.68 13.75
C LEU A 111 2.90 -3.52 14.83
N ALA A 112 3.01 -4.26 15.94
CA ALA A 112 2.08 -4.18 17.06
C ALA A 112 2.07 -2.79 17.72
N ARG A 113 3.26 -2.19 17.94
CA ARG A 113 3.38 -0.80 18.43
C ARG A 113 2.77 0.20 17.45
N SER A 114 2.94 -0.02 16.15
CA SER A 114 2.39 0.85 15.10
C SER A 114 0.86 0.83 15.08
N MET A 115 0.21 -0.26 15.51
CA MET A 115 -1.26 -0.32 15.62
C MET A 115 -1.82 0.64 16.69
N PHE A 116 -1.04 0.95 17.73
CA PHE A 116 -1.44 1.80 18.85
C PHE A 116 -0.45 2.94 19.04
N PRO A 117 -0.44 3.95 18.14
CA PRO A 117 0.50 5.05 18.23
C PRO A 117 0.25 5.87 19.51
N PRO A 118 1.31 6.34 20.19
CA PRO A 118 1.18 7.14 21.41
C PRO A 118 0.56 8.52 21.16
N ASN A 119 0.64 9.02 19.92
CA ASN A 119 0.07 10.29 19.50
C ASN A 119 -0.44 10.22 18.05
N LEU A 120 -1.70 10.58 17.83
CA LEU A 120 -2.34 10.53 16.50
C LEU A 120 -1.82 11.60 15.54
N ILE A 121 -1.52 12.80 16.02
CA ILE A 121 -0.99 13.89 15.20
C ILE A 121 0.43 13.54 14.74
N GLN A 122 1.24 12.99 15.64
CA GLN A 122 2.57 12.49 15.28
C GLN A 122 2.48 11.32 14.30
N ALA A 123 1.50 10.42 14.46
CA ALA A 123 1.27 9.32 13.52
C ALA A 123 0.95 9.78 12.09
N CYS A 124 0.45 11.01 11.89
CA CYS A 124 0.25 11.57 10.56
C CYS A 124 1.57 11.91 9.84
N THR A 125 2.68 12.09 10.57
CA THR A 125 3.94 12.62 10.03
C THR A 125 5.14 11.71 10.26
N HIS A 126 5.10 10.88 11.30
CA HIS A 126 6.21 10.02 11.71
C HIS A 126 5.76 8.58 11.97
N GLN A 127 6.69 7.66 11.75
CA GLN A 127 6.55 6.25 12.08
C GLN A 127 7.59 5.85 13.12
N TYR A 128 7.15 5.07 14.11
CA TYR A 128 8.03 4.47 15.12
C TYR A 128 8.74 3.24 14.56
N ARG A 129 10.06 3.17 14.74
CA ARG A 129 10.89 2.08 14.26
C ARG A 129 11.98 1.74 15.26
N THR A 130 12.11 0.45 15.60
CA THR A 130 13.28 -0.04 16.34
C THR A 130 14.48 -0.17 15.41
N VAL A 131 15.65 0.27 15.86
CA VAL A 131 16.92 0.16 15.13
C VAL A 131 17.94 -0.46 16.04
N LEU A 132 18.68 -1.43 15.50
CA LEU A 132 19.82 -2.00 16.20
C LEU A 132 21.06 -1.19 15.83
N THR A 133 21.64 -0.52 16.82
CA THR A 133 22.88 0.23 16.68
C THR A 133 24.04 -0.56 17.26
N PHE A 134 25.09 -0.71 16.46
CA PHE A 134 26.38 -1.20 16.92
C PHE A 134 27.23 -0.01 17.37
N ASP A 135 27.78 -0.09 18.57
CA ASP A 135 28.66 0.96 19.09
C ASP A 135 30.09 0.68 18.61
N ASP A 136 30.48 1.28 17.49
CA ASP A 136 31.82 1.15 16.89
C ASP A 136 32.81 2.22 17.40
N SER A 137 32.64 2.69 18.64
CA SER A 137 33.57 3.65 19.23
C SER A 137 35.01 3.08 19.19
N GLU A 138 35.97 3.85 18.63
CA GLU A 138 37.40 3.48 18.59
C GLU A 138 37.95 3.02 19.95
N ASN A 139 37.32 3.47 21.05
CA ASN A 139 37.46 2.87 22.38
C ASN A 139 36.63 1.59 22.49
N HIS A 140 37.20 0.47 22.03
CA HIS A 140 36.67 -0.91 22.12
C HIS A 140 36.15 -1.33 23.51
N LYS A 141 36.46 -0.56 24.57
CA LYS A 141 35.98 -0.76 25.93
C LYS A 141 34.45 -0.80 26.06
N VAL A 142 33.68 -0.04 25.27
CA VAL A 142 32.21 0.01 25.43
C VAL A 142 31.53 -1.17 24.73
N ALA A 143 31.94 -1.49 23.50
CA ALA A 143 31.47 -2.68 22.79
C ALA A 143 31.83 -3.98 23.53
N ASP A 144 33.04 -4.07 24.08
CA ASP A 144 33.49 -5.23 24.87
C ASP A 144 32.73 -5.37 26.20
N VAL A 145 32.39 -4.25 26.87
CA VAL A 145 31.55 -4.25 28.09
C VAL A 145 30.13 -4.72 27.78
N LEU A 146 29.58 -4.33 26.63
CA LEU A 146 28.26 -4.75 26.17
C LEU A 146 28.27 -6.11 25.45
N LYS A 147 29.45 -6.74 25.30
CA LYS A 147 29.67 -8.00 24.58
C LYS A 147 29.03 -8.00 23.19
N GLN A 148 29.14 -6.89 22.47
CA GLN A 148 28.57 -6.77 21.13
C GLN A 148 29.43 -7.53 20.11
N ASP A 149 28.85 -8.49 19.41
CA ASP A 149 29.46 -9.16 18.27
C ASP A 149 28.97 -8.50 16.97
N PRO A 150 29.87 -7.98 16.11
CA PRO A 150 29.51 -7.41 14.81
C PRO A 150 28.72 -8.37 13.90
N LYS A 151 28.84 -9.69 14.10
CA LYS A 151 28.14 -10.70 13.30
C LYS A 151 26.80 -11.13 13.90
N ASN A 152 26.52 -10.75 15.14
CA ASN A 152 25.31 -11.17 15.85
C ASN A 152 24.44 -9.97 16.24
N LEU A 153 23.37 -9.74 15.47
CA LEU A 153 22.42 -8.64 15.71
C LEU A 153 21.78 -8.67 17.11
N TYR A 154 21.68 -9.84 17.76
CA TYR A 154 21.07 -9.95 19.09
C TYR A 154 21.90 -9.32 20.21
N THR A 155 23.19 -9.08 20.00
CA THR A 155 24.06 -8.44 20.99
C THR A 155 24.10 -6.93 20.83
N TRP A 156 23.44 -6.38 19.81
CA TRP A 156 23.48 -4.96 19.51
C TRP A 156 22.53 -4.18 20.42
N THR A 157 22.79 -2.89 20.58
CA THR A 157 21.92 -2.02 21.39
C THR A 157 20.63 -1.72 20.67
N ILE A 158 19.50 -1.91 21.37
CA ILE A 158 18.17 -1.59 20.88
C ILE A 158 17.95 -0.08 21.05
N SER A 159 17.85 0.63 19.94
CA SER A 159 17.48 2.05 19.90
C SER A 159 16.14 2.21 19.18
N ASN A 160 15.51 3.38 19.36
CA ASN A 160 14.24 3.70 18.70
C ASN A 160 14.38 5.03 17.99
N GLU A 161 13.85 5.10 16.76
CA GLU A 161 13.83 6.32 15.97
C GLU A 161 12.42 6.60 15.45
N PHE A 162 12.13 7.88 15.25
CA PHE A 162 10.97 8.33 14.50
C PHE A 162 11.43 8.72 13.11
N THR A 163 11.03 7.93 12.11
CA THR A 163 11.32 8.24 10.71
C THR A 163 10.18 9.03 10.11
N GLU A 164 10.49 9.98 9.21
CA GLU A 164 9.47 10.68 8.43
C GLU A 164 8.63 9.68 7.60
N GLY A 165 7.32 9.88 7.64
CA GLY A 165 6.34 9.01 7.00
C GLY A 165 5.13 8.76 7.89
N SER A 166 3.95 8.66 7.31
CA SER A 166 2.72 8.45 8.07
C SER A 166 2.58 7.00 8.54
N ASN A 167 2.23 6.82 9.80
CA ASN A 167 1.82 5.53 10.35
C ASN A 167 0.37 5.23 9.94
N VAL A 168 0.20 4.82 8.68
CA VAL A 168 -1.11 4.49 8.10
C VAL A 168 -1.82 3.39 8.89
N LEU A 169 -1.09 2.37 9.36
CA LEU A 169 -1.68 1.26 10.12
C LEU A 169 -2.34 1.75 11.42
N GLY A 170 -1.65 2.57 12.20
CA GLY A 170 -2.19 3.14 13.43
C GLY A 170 -3.42 4.03 13.17
N LEU A 171 -3.39 4.82 12.10
CA LEU A 171 -4.53 5.66 11.69
C LEU A 171 -5.74 4.82 11.28
N VAL A 172 -5.54 3.71 10.58
CA VAL A 172 -6.61 2.74 10.25
C VAL A 172 -7.23 2.16 11.51
N VAL A 173 -6.40 1.64 12.43
CA VAL A 173 -6.87 1.03 13.68
C VAL A 173 -7.67 2.03 14.51
N PHE A 174 -7.16 3.26 14.64
CA PHE A 174 -7.88 4.34 15.32
C PHE A 174 -9.21 4.69 14.63
N ALA A 175 -9.21 4.85 13.30
CA ALA A 175 -10.41 5.17 12.53
C ALA A 175 -11.49 4.08 12.65
N VAL A 176 -11.09 2.81 12.71
CA VAL A 176 -12.00 1.67 12.98
C VAL A 176 -12.63 1.79 14.36
N VAL A 177 -11.83 1.99 15.40
CA VAL A 177 -12.33 2.11 16.78
C VAL A 177 -13.24 3.33 16.93
N LEU A 178 -12.88 4.46 16.33
CA LEU A 178 -13.68 5.68 16.32
C LEU A 178 -15.01 5.47 15.57
N GLY A 179 -14.98 4.82 14.40
CA GLY A 179 -16.19 4.46 13.65
C GLY A 179 -17.15 3.58 14.46
N ILE A 180 -16.62 2.53 15.13
CA ILE A 180 -17.42 1.67 16.01
C ILE A 180 -18.02 2.47 17.18
N ALA A 181 -17.23 3.36 17.79
CA ALA A 181 -17.71 4.20 18.89
C ALA A 181 -18.85 5.13 18.44
N ILE A 182 -18.70 5.82 17.32
CA ILE A 182 -19.73 6.70 16.73
C ILE A 182 -20.99 5.90 16.39
N GLY A 183 -20.87 4.74 15.75
CA GLY A 183 -22.02 3.89 15.42
C GLY A 183 -22.77 3.41 16.67
N ARG A 184 -22.06 3.14 17.78
CA ARG A 184 -22.68 2.76 19.06
C ARG A 184 -23.37 3.91 19.80
N MET A 185 -23.04 5.16 19.50
CA MET A 185 -23.69 6.33 20.12
C MET A 185 -25.12 6.56 19.58
N GLY A 186 -25.54 5.85 18.53
CA GLY A 186 -26.87 6.00 17.93
C GLY A 186 -27.11 7.43 17.43
N GLU A 187 -28.25 8.02 17.80
CA GLU A 187 -28.64 9.38 17.39
C GLU A 187 -27.60 10.45 17.76
N MET A 188 -26.95 10.31 18.93
CA MET A 188 -25.93 11.27 19.39
C MET A 188 -24.67 11.26 18.50
N GLY A 189 -24.38 10.15 17.83
CA GLY A 189 -23.23 10.01 16.93
C GLY A 189 -23.46 10.57 15.53
N LYS A 190 -24.72 10.74 15.11
CA LYS A 190 -25.07 11.14 13.72
C LYS A 190 -24.44 12.45 13.26
N PRO A 191 -24.40 13.53 14.07
CA PRO A 191 -23.77 14.78 13.63
C PRO A 191 -22.28 14.59 13.32
N LEU A 192 -21.58 13.82 14.15
CA LEU A 192 -20.15 13.54 13.96
C LEU A 192 -19.92 12.61 12.75
N LEU A 193 -20.78 11.60 12.57
CA LEU A 193 -20.75 10.75 11.37
C LEU A 193 -20.92 11.58 10.08
N LYS A 194 -21.85 12.53 10.08
CA LYS A 194 -22.11 13.41 8.93
C LYS A 194 -20.91 14.28 8.57
N VAL A 195 -20.13 14.72 9.57
CA VAL A 195 -18.86 15.44 9.34
C VAL A 195 -17.88 14.55 8.56
N PHE A 196 -17.68 13.30 8.99
CA PHE A 196 -16.76 12.38 8.30
C PHE A 196 -17.24 11.98 6.92
N GLU A 197 -18.54 11.77 6.72
CA GLU A 197 -19.13 11.56 5.38
C GLU A 197 -18.86 12.76 4.46
N SER A 198 -19.17 13.98 4.93
CA SER A 198 -19.02 15.20 4.13
C SER A 198 -17.56 15.48 3.82
N LEU A 199 -16.66 15.19 4.76
CA LEU A 199 -15.22 15.27 4.55
C LEU A 199 -14.77 14.26 3.48
N GLY A 200 -15.23 13.02 3.54
CA GLY A 200 -14.91 11.98 2.55
C GLY A 200 -15.34 12.38 1.13
N GLU A 201 -16.57 12.88 0.97
CA GLU A 201 -17.07 13.40 -0.30
C GLU A 201 -16.23 14.58 -0.82
N ALA A 202 -15.89 15.54 0.05
CA ALA A 202 -15.00 16.64 -0.31
C ALA A 202 -13.61 16.14 -0.77
N MET A 203 -13.05 15.13 -0.08
CA MET A 203 -11.79 14.52 -0.48
C MET A 203 -11.88 13.79 -1.82
N MET A 204 -13.01 13.17 -2.16
CA MET A 204 -13.25 12.55 -3.46
C MET A 204 -13.31 13.58 -4.60
N VAL A 205 -13.88 14.77 -4.35
CA VAL A 205 -13.85 15.89 -5.31
C VAL A 205 -12.41 16.33 -5.58
N ILE A 206 -11.62 16.54 -4.53
CA ILE A 206 -10.20 16.91 -4.68
C ILE A 206 -9.44 15.81 -5.42
N THR A 207 -9.69 14.54 -5.09
CA THR A 207 -9.08 13.39 -5.75
C THR A 207 -9.37 13.38 -7.26
N ASN A 208 -10.59 13.71 -7.67
CA ASN A 208 -10.93 13.85 -9.08
C ASN A 208 -10.11 14.95 -9.78
N TRP A 209 -9.91 16.11 -9.15
CA TRP A 209 -9.04 17.15 -9.70
C TRP A 209 -7.60 16.66 -9.88
N VAL A 210 -7.08 15.89 -8.92
CA VAL A 210 -5.73 15.31 -9.02
C VAL A 210 -5.65 14.25 -10.11
N ILE A 211 -6.68 13.42 -10.28
CA ILE A 211 -6.76 12.43 -11.36
C ILE A 211 -6.72 13.11 -12.73
N TRP A 212 -7.36 14.27 -12.90
CA TRP A 212 -7.28 15.06 -14.13
C TRP A 212 -5.86 15.56 -14.46
N ILE A 213 -5.04 15.83 -13.45
CA ILE A 213 -3.63 16.23 -13.60
C ILE A 213 -2.73 15.00 -13.84
N SER A 214 -3.20 13.80 -13.50
CA SER A 214 -2.40 12.57 -13.55
C SER A 214 -1.76 12.25 -14.91
N PRO A 215 -2.37 12.49 -16.09
CA PRO A 215 -1.70 12.21 -17.36
C PRO A 215 -0.39 13.00 -17.50
N LEU A 216 -0.38 14.25 -17.04
CA LEU A 216 0.81 15.09 -17.03
C LEU A 216 1.81 14.66 -15.96
N GLY A 217 1.34 14.44 -14.73
CA GLY A 217 2.20 14.01 -13.62
C GLY A 217 2.91 12.68 -13.90
N VAL A 218 2.17 11.69 -14.39
CA VAL A 218 2.69 10.37 -14.76
C VAL A 218 3.68 10.48 -15.92
N LEU A 219 3.41 11.31 -16.93
CA LEU A 219 4.35 11.55 -18.03
C LEU A 219 5.71 12.01 -17.51
N PHE A 220 5.75 13.05 -16.67
CA PHE A 220 7.01 13.57 -16.11
C PHE A 220 7.70 12.60 -15.15
N LEU A 221 6.94 11.83 -14.36
CA LEU A 221 7.50 10.76 -13.52
C LEU A 221 8.16 9.66 -14.34
N VAL A 222 7.48 9.17 -15.39
CA VAL A 222 8.01 8.13 -16.25
C VAL A 222 9.23 8.64 -17.02
N CYS A 223 9.15 9.84 -17.61
CA CYS A 223 10.27 10.46 -18.31
C CYS A 223 11.49 10.66 -17.40
N SER A 224 11.33 11.27 -16.22
CA SER A 224 12.44 11.46 -15.29
C SER A 224 13.07 10.15 -14.83
N LYS A 225 12.24 9.11 -14.61
CA LYS A 225 12.75 7.79 -14.23
C LYS A 225 13.55 7.14 -15.35
N ILE A 226 13.08 7.23 -16.59
CA ILE A 226 13.80 6.73 -17.78
C ILE A 226 15.14 7.48 -17.96
N LEU A 227 15.15 8.81 -17.77
CA LEU A 227 16.35 9.63 -17.91
C LEU A 227 17.40 9.40 -16.81
N SER A 228 16.99 8.93 -15.64
CA SER A 228 17.88 8.67 -14.51
C SER A 228 18.60 7.32 -14.58
N MET A 229 18.42 6.56 -15.67
CA MET A 229 18.82 5.15 -15.72
C MET A 229 19.63 4.86 -16.99
N ASP A 230 20.75 4.16 -16.83
CA ASP A 230 21.74 3.93 -17.89
C ASP A 230 21.28 2.91 -18.94
N SER A 231 20.37 1.98 -18.59
CA SER A 231 19.94 0.89 -19.49
C SER A 231 18.41 0.70 -19.58
N ILE A 232 17.78 1.30 -20.61
CA ILE A 232 16.32 1.23 -20.85
C ILE A 232 15.83 -0.22 -21.09
N THR A 233 16.64 -1.05 -21.74
CA THR A 233 16.27 -2.42 -22.15
C THR A 233 16.16 -3.38 -20.98
N THR A 234 17.04 -3.27 -19.98
CA THR A 234 17.02 -4.10 -18.76
C THR A 234 15.78 -3.78 -17.92
N ILE A 235 15.41 -2.50 -17.83
CA ILE A 235 14.22 -2.04 -17.10
C ILE A 235 12.94 -2.46 -17.80
N PHE A 236 12.87 -2.35 -19.13
CA PHE A 236 11.70 -2.82 -19.86
C PHE A 236 11.45 -4.31 -19.60
N HIS A 237 12.52 -5.11 -19.56
CA HIS A 237 12.42 -6.53 -19.22
C HIS A 237 12.02 -6.77 -17.75
N GLN A 238 12.60 -6.04 -16.78
CA GLN A 238 12.27 -6.19 -15.36
C GLN A 238 10.85 -5.71 -15.01
N LEU A 239 10.48 -4.52 -15.50
CA LEU A 239 9.16 -3.94 -15.30
C LEU A 239 8.10 -4.73 -16.06
N GLY A 240 8.44 -5.23 -17.26
CA GLY A 240 7.60 -6.16 -18.03
C GLY A 240 7.36 -7.47 -17.29
N LEU A 241 8.41 -8.09 -16.73
CA LEU A 241 8.28 -9.30 -15.90
C LEU A 241 7.46 -9.05 -14.64
N TYR A 242 7.66 -7.91 -13.97
CA TYR A 242 6.85 -7.52 -12.82
C TYR A 242 5.38 -7.35 -13.21
N PHE A 243 5.09 -6.60 -14.28
CA PHE A 243 3.75 -6.41 -14.81
C PHE A 243 3.08 -7.75 -15.16
N PHE A 244 3.79 -8.64 -15.86
CA PHE A 244 3.30 -9.96 -16.20
C PHE A 244 3.03 -10.81 -14.95
N THR A 245 3.92 -10.76 -13.95
CA THR A 245 3.75 -11.47 -12.67
C THR A 245 2.49 -11.00 -11.95
N VAL A 246 2.26 -9.69 -11.88
CA VAL A 246 1.05 -9.11 -11.26
C VAL A 246 -0.20 -9.52 -12.04
N LEU A 247 -0.19 -9.41 -13.37
CA LEU A 247 -1.33 -9.78 -14.22
C LEU A 247 -1.68 -11.26 -14.08
N LEU A 248 -0.66 -12.13 -14.10
CA LEU A 248 -0.81 -13.56 -13.86
C LEU A 248 -1.38 -13.82 -12.45
N GLY A 249 -0.90 -13.12 -11.43
CA GLY A 249 -1.42 -13.20 -10.07
C GLY A 249 -2.90 -12.84 -9.98
N LEU A 250 -3.30 -11.71 -10.56
CA LEU A 250 -4.70 -11.28 -10.63
C LEU A 250 -5.56 -12.28 -11.41
N PHE A 251 -5.07 -12.80 -12.53
CA PHE A 251 -5.78 -13.78 -13.35
C PHE A 251 -5.99 -15.09 -12.59
N CYS A 252 -4.94 -15.66 -12.00
CA CYS A 252 -5.04 -16.86 -11.17
C CYS A 252 -5.97 -16.64 -9.97
N HIS A 253 -5.89 -15.49 -9.31
CA HIS A 253 -6.75 -15.23 -8.15
C HIS A 253 -8.23 -15.09 -8.55
N GLY A 254 -8.51 -14.27 -9.57
CA GLY A 254 -9.86 -13.97 -10.03
C GLY A 254 -10.56 -15.12 -10.75
N PHE A 255 -9.83 -15.92 -11.54
CA PHE A 255 -10.43 -17.00 -12.34
C PHE A 255 -10.22 -18.41 -11.77
N VAL A 256 -9.33 -18.60 -10.79
CA VAL A 256 -9.10 -19.91 -10.16
C VAL A 256 -9.45 -19.88 -8.67
N VAL A 257 -8.82 -19.03 -7.88
CA VAL A 257 -8.98 -19.06 -6.41
C VAL A 257 -10.38 -18.64 -5.97
N VAL A 258 -10.87 -17.49 -6.39
CA VAL A 258 -12.22 -17.01 -6.02
C VAL A 258 -13.32 -17.96 -6.52
N PRO A 259 -13.30 -18.44 -7.78
CA PRO A 259 -14.26 -19.41 -8.27
C PRO A 259 -14.20 -20.77 -7.54
N LEU A 260 -13.01 -21.22 -7.14
CA LEU A 260 -12.83 -22.43 -6.34
C LEU A 260 -13.46 -22.27 -4.94
N ILE A 261 -13.22 -21.15 -4.27
CA ILE A 261 -13.83 -20.84 -2.98
C ILE A 261 -15.37 -20.83 -3.10
N TYR A 262 -15.90 -20.18 -4.14
CA TYR A 262 -17.33 -20.18 -4.44
C TYR A 262 -17.86 -21.61 -4.62
N THR A 263 -17.17 -22.44 -5.40
CA THR A 263 -17.59 -23.82 -5.70
C THR A 263 -17.57 -24.69 -4.45
N ILE A 264 -16.53 -24.57 -3.61
CA ILE A 264 -16.44 -25.32 -2.35
C ILE A 264 -17.55 -24.89 -1.38
N GLY A 265 -17.79 -23.58 -1.25
CA GLY A 265 -18.78 -23.04 -0.32
C GLY A 265 -20.24 -23.28 -0.73
N THR A 266 -20.55 -23.15 -2.03
CA THR A 266 -21.92 -23.26 -2.54
C THR A 266 -22.25 -24.61 -3.17
N ARG A 267 -21.23 -25.44 -3.44
CA ARG A 267 -21.32 -26.69 -4.22
C ARG A 267 -21.94 -26.48 -5.61
N LYS A 268 -21.81 -25.29 -6.18
CA LYS A 268 -22.31 -24.93 -7.50
C LYS A 268 -21.19 -24.38 -8.37
N MET A 269 -21.30 -24.59 -9.67
CA MET A 269 -20.34 -24.04 -10.63
C MET A 269 -20.48 -22.50 -10.71
N PRO A 270 -19.36 -21.75 -10.69
CA PRO A 270 -19.34 -20.29 -10.57
C PRO A 270 -19.65 -19.57 -11.88
N PHE A 271 -19.58 -20.27 -13.02
CA PHE A 271 -19.67 -19.64 -14.35
C PHE A 271 -20.97 -18.86 -14.57
N ARG A 272 -22.10 -19.36 -14.08
CA ARG A 272 -23.38 -18.65 -14.19
C ARG A 272 -23.41 -17.37 -13.36
N PHE A 273 -22.75 -17.38 -12.20
CA PHE A 273 -22.63 -16.20 -11.35
C PHE A 273 -21.72 -15.14 -12.00
N ILE A 274 -20.56 -15.55 -12.51
CA ILE A 274 -19.62 -14.66 -13.21
C ILE A 274 -20.27 -14.06 -14.46
N ALA A 275 -20.99 -14.86 -15.25
CA ALA A 275 -21.69 -14.39 -16.44
C ALA A 275 -22.70 -13.28 -16.11
N ASN A 276 -23.46 -13.43 -15.03
CA ASN A 276 -24.40 -12.41 -14.57
C ASN A 276 -23.71 -11.13 -14.08
N MET A 277 -22.48 -11.23 -13.55
CA MET A 277 -21.69 -10.07 -13.12
C MET A 277 -20.85 -9.41 -14.23
N THR A 278 -20.94 -9.88 -15.49
CA THR A 278 -20.10 -9.36 -16.59
C THR A 278 -20.23 -7.85 -16.76
N GLN A 279 -21.44 -7.30 -16.65
CA GLN A 279 -21.68 -5.86 -16.79
C GLN A 279 -20.95 -5.06 -15.71
N ALA A 280 -21.04 -5.49 -14.45
CA ALA A 280 -20.32 -4.89 -13.34
C ALA A 280 -18.80 -4.97 -13.51
N ILE A 281 -18.27 -6.12 -13.96
CA ILE A 281 -16.84 -6.32 -14.22
C ILE A 281 -16.34 -5.38 -15.32
N VAL A 282 -17.10 -5.26 -16.43
CA VAL A 282 -16.74 -4.37 -17.55
C VAL A 282 -16.79 -2.90 -17.12
N THR A 283 -17.80 -2.49 -16.34
CA THR A 283 -17.88 -1.14 -15.80
C THR A 283 -16.74 -0.84 -14.82
N ALA A 284 -16.41 -1.77 -13.92
CA ALA A 284 -15.29 -1.63 -12.99
C ALA A 284 -13.95 -1.50 -13.73
N PHE A 285 -13.75 -2.30 -14.79
CA PHE A 285 -12.56 -2.26 -15.62
C PHE A 285 -12.44 -0.94 -16.40
N GLY A 286 -13.54 -0.49 -17.02
CA GLY A 286 -13.55 0.74 -17.83
C GLY A 286 -13.39 2.02 -17.00
N THR A 287 -13.89 2.04 -15.76
CA THR A 287 -13.81 3.21 -14.86
C THR A 287 -12.61 3.17 -13.93
N ALA A 288 -11.90 2.03 -13.85
CA ALA A 288 -10.87 1.75 -12.85
C ALA A 288 -11.31 2.05 -11.40
N SER A 289 -12.61 1.97 -11.12
CA SER A 289 -13.21 2.35 -9.84
C SER A 289 -14.21 1.31 -9.34
N SER A 290 -13.94 0.77 -8.15
CA SER A 290 -14.85 -0.16 -7.47
C SER A 290 -16.13 0.51 -6.97
N SER A 291 -16.10 1.81 -6.62
CA SER A 291 -17.30 2.54 -6.20
C SER A 291 -18.21 2.89 -7.37
N ALA A 292 -17.65 3.13 -8.56
CA ALA A 292 -18.44 3.42 -9.76
C ALA A 292 -19.21 2.19 -10.29
N SER A 293 -18.79 0.98 -9.94
CA SER A 293 -19.43 -0.28 -10.37
C SER A 293 -20.42 -0.85 -9.34
N LEU A 294 -20.52 -0.26 -8.15
CA LEU A 294 -21.44 -0.69 -7.09
C LEU A 294 -22.91 -0.69 -7.52
N PRO A 295 -23.46 0.39 -8.13
CA PRO A 295 -24.87 0.42 -8.53
C PRO A 295 -25.25 -0.70 -9.50
N VAL A 296 -24.36 -1.01 -10.45
CA VAL A 296 -24.53 -2.06 -11.46
C VAL A 296 -24.30 -3.46 -10.88
N SER A 297 -23.59 -3.57 -9.76
CA SER A 297 -23.39 -4.84 -9.05
C SER A 297 -24.56 -5.21 -8.15
N MET A 298 -25.38 -4.23 -7.76
CA MET A 298 -26.53 -4.39 -6.87
C MET A 298 -27.87 -4.52 -7.61
N SER A 299 -27.90 -4.22 -8.91
CA SER A 299 -29.05 -4.37 -9.81
C SER A 299 -29.16 -5.80 -10.34
#